data_AF-A0A0B6Z7L3-F1
#
_entry.id   AF-A0A0B6Z7L3-F1
#
_cell.length_a   1.000
_cell.length_b   1.000
_cell.length_c   1.000
_cell.angle_alpha   90.00
_cell.angle_beta   90.00
_cell.angle_gamma   90.00
#
_symmetry.space_group_name_H-M   'P 1'
#
loop_
_entity.id
_entity.type
_entity.pdbx_description
1 polymer ?
#
loop_
_entity_poly.entity_id
_entity_poly.type
_entity_poly.pdbx_seq_one_letter_code
_entity_poly.pdbx_strand_id
1 'polypeptide(L)'
;QSLKNETASQEKLTQDIFVKVLLSFSAYTNGRRLFSTSQVPGSFNVIPGIRFLTMSWIVVGHTYFSLVYFYSINSFQGTYDVIQYRILDLIQSMHFGVDSFFTISGFLVSYLTIRHVIEKGWKFNWRHFFLHRYWRLTPTFLVAFVLVQGLQRFAVSGTLATTMQPVDKLACENKWW
;
A
#
# COMPACT_ATOMS: atom_id res chain seq x y z
N GLN A 1 -8.90 30.51 -41.55
CA GLN A 1 -9.27 31.02 -40.21
C GLN A 1 -9.76 29.93 -39.26
N SER A 2 -10.45 28.86 -39.67
CA SER A 2 -10.92 27.82 -38.71
C SER A 2 -9.82 26.97 -38.07
N LEU A 3 -8.76 26.61 -38.81
CA LEU A 3 -7.62 25.82 -38.29
C LEU A 3 -6.90 26.49 -37.10
N LYS A 4 -6.87 27.82 -37.05
CA LYS A 4 -6.20 28.58 -35.98
C LYS A 4 -7.04 28.62 -34.69
N ASN A 5 -8.36 28.49 -34.81
CA ASN A 5 -9.28 28.39 -33.67
C ASN A 5 -9.31 26.97 -33.08
N GLU A 6 -9.14 25.93 -33.90
CA GLU A 6 -9.04 24.55 -33.42
C GLU A 6 -7.76 24.31 -32.62
N THR A 7 -6.61 24.83 -33.07
CA THR A 7 -5.34 24.73 -32.33
C THR A 7 -5.38 25.47 -30.99
N ALA A 8 -5.96 26.67 -30.95
CA ALA A 8 -6.11 27.44 -29.71
C ALA A 8 -7.10 26.79 -28.73
N SER A 9 -8.15 26.13 -29.23
CA SER A 9 -9.11 25.39 -28.41
C SER A 9 -8.50 24.09 -27.85
N GLN A 10 -7.69 23.38 -28.63
CA GLN A 10 -6.98 22.18 -28.14
C GLN A 10 -5.95 22.55 -27.08
N GLU A 11 -5.16 23.60 -27.29
CA GLU A 11 -4.14 24.06 -26.33
C GLU A 11 -4.77 24.46 -24.99
N LYS A 12 -5.93 25.15 -25.01
CA LYS A 12 -6.70 25.46 -23.80
C LYS A 12 -7.22 24.22 -23.07
N LEU A 13 -7.69 23.21 -23.81
CA LEU A 13 -8.17 21.95 -23.24
C LEU A 13 -7.02 21.16 -22.59
N THR A 14 -5.85 21.11 -23.24
CA THR A 14 -4.66 20.44 -22.70
C THR A 14 -4.13 21.15 -21.46
N GLN A 15 -4.12 22.48 -21.44
CA GLN A 15 -3.77 23.28 -20.26
C GLN A 15 -4.75 23.02 -19.10
N ASP A 16 -6.05 22.98 -19.38
CA ASP A 16 -7.07 22.73 -18.35
C ASP A 16 -6.99 21.29 -17.78
N ILE A 17 -6.66 20.30 -18.62
CA ILE A 17 -6.40 18.91 -18.17
C ILE A 17 -5.11 18.86 -17.33
N PHE A 18 -4.02 19.49 -17.77
CA PHE A 18 -2.76 19.48 -17.04
C PHE A 18 -2.89 20.16 -15.67
N VAL A 19 -3.57 21.30 -15.61
CA VAL A 19 -3.90 22.00 -14.37
C VAL A 19 -4.77 21.14 -13.47
N LYS A 20 -5.78 20.44 -14.01
CA LYS A 20 -6.60 19.47 -13.25
C LYS A 20 -5.78 18.30 -12.71
N VAL A 21 -4.82 17.78 -13.49
CA VAL A 21 -3.92 16.71 -13.03
C VAL A 21 -3.05 17.23 -11.89
N LEU A 22 -2.41 18.39 -12.02
CA LEU A 22 -1.62 18.99 -10.94
C LEU A 22 -2.45 19.28 -9.68
N LEU A 23 -3.66 19.82 -9.84
CA LEU A 23 -4.61 20.02 -8.73
C LEU A 23 -5.04 18.70 -8.08
N SER A 24 -5.10 17.60 -8.84
CA SER A 24 -5.38 16.27 -8.30
C SER A 24 -4.27 15.77 -7.37
N PHE A 25 -3.04 16.30 -7.51
CA PHE A 25 -1.91 16.03 -6.60
C PHE A 25 -1.70 17.12 -5.54
N SER A 26 -2.58 18.13 -5.44
CA SER A 26 -2.48 19.18 -4.44
C SER A 26 -2.56 18.62 -3.01
N ALA A 27 -1.43 18.65 -2.30
CA ALA A 27 -1.35 18.19 -0.91
C ALA A 27 -2.31 18.95 0.01
N TYR A 28 -2.55 20.25 -0.24
CA TYR A 28 -3.49 21.06 0.54
C TYR A 28 -4.93 20.59 0.37
N THR A 29 -5.39 20.42 -0.88
CA THR A 29 -6.78 20.04 -1.17
C THR A 29 -7.05 18.58 -0.78
N ASN A 30 -6.10 17.68 -1.05
CA ASN A 30 -6.20 16.28 -0.65
C ASN A 30 -6.08 16.11 0.86
N GLY A 31 -5.18 16.85 1.51
CA GLY A 31 -5.03 16.86 2.97
C GLY A 31 -6.29 17.36 3.67
N ARG A 32 -6.85 18.49 3.23
CA ARG A 32 -8.12 19.02 3.79
C ARG A 32 -9.28 18.03 3.62
N ARG A 33 -9.34 17.28 2.52
CA ARG A 33 -10.32 16.20 2.34
C ARG A 33 -10.04 14.99 3.22
N LEU A 34 -8.77 14.63 3.40
CA LEU A 34 -8.35 13.49 4.22
C LEU A 34 -8.62 13.71 5.70
N PHE A 35 -8.40 14.94 6.20
CA PHE A 35 -8.66 15.34 7.59
C PHE A 35 -10.08 15.86 7.82
N SER A 36 -10.94 15.86 6.79
CA SER A 36 -12.34 16.22 6.95
C SER A 36 -13.10 15.09 7.62
N THR A 37 -13.62 15.33 8.83
CA THR A 37 -14.46 14.38 9.58
C THR A 37 -15.94 14.43 9.12
N SER A 38 -16.23 14.97 7.93
CA SER A 38 -17.59 15.05 7.41
C SER A 38 -18.14 13.63 7.14
N GLN A 39 -19.33 13.35 7.68
CA GLN A 39 -19.90 12.01 7.73
C GLN A 39 -20.98 11.84 6.66
N VAL A 40 -20.93 10.73 5.93
CA VAL A 40 -22.06 10.33 5.08
C VAL A 40 -23.03 9.52 5.94
N PRO A 41 -24.32 9.89 6.02
CA PRO A 41 -25.28 9.14 6.82
C PRO A 41 -25.32 7.67 6.39
N GLY A 42 -25.05 6.76 7.33
CA GLY A 42 -25.01 5.31 7.10
C GLY A 42 -23.64 4.72 6.76
N SER A 43 -22.52 5.43 6.94
CA SER A 43 -21.17 4.86 6.79
C SER A 43 -20.67 4.16 8.07
N PHE A 44 -20.03 2.99 7.91
CA PHE A 44 -19.36 2.29 9.00
C PHE A 44 -18.00 2.92 9.33
N ASN A 45 -17.99 3.95 10.18
CA ASN A 45 -16.78 4.69 10.53
C ASN A 45 -15.75 3.88 11.35
N VAL A 46 -16.20 2.79 11.98
CA VAL A 46 -15.33 1.88 12.72
C VAL A 46 -14.41 1.08 11.79
N ILE A 47 -14.84 0.80 10.55
CA ILE A 47 -14.08 -0.05 9.62
C ILE A 47 -12.76 0.61 9.19
N PRO A 48 -12.74 1.89 8.77
CA PRO A 48 -11.48 2.61 8.53
C PRO A 48 -10.55 2.62 9.75
N GLY A 49 -11.10 2.81 10.96
CA GLY A 49 -10.33 2.80 12.22
C GLY A 49 -9.66 1.45 12.50
N ILE A 50 -10.41 0.34 12.39
CA ILE A 50 -9.84 -1.00 12.56
C ILE A 50 -8.76 -1.25 11.51
N ARG A 51 -9.00 -0.89 10.24
CA ARG A 51 -8.01 -1.04 9.17
C ARG A 51 -6.72 -0.27 9.45
N PHE A 52 -6.83 0.94 10.02
CA PHE A 52 -5.66 1.71 10.43
C PHE A 52 -4.88 1.02 11.55
N LEU A 53 -5.55 0.53 12.59
CA LEU A 53 -4.91 -0.19 13.69
C LEU A 53 -4.24 -1.48 13.22
N THR A 54 -4.92 -2.26 12.37
CA THR A 54 -4.37 -3.48 11.77
C THR A 54 -3.16 -3.19 10.88
N MET A 55 -3.21 -2.15 10.06
CA MET A 55 -2.05 -1.72 9.25
C MET A 55 -0.88 -1.27 10.11
N SER A 56 -1.14 -0.52 11.18
CA SER A 56 -0.12 -0.07 12.12
C SER A 56 0.57 -1.24 12.81
N TRP A 57 -0.19 -2.25 13.24
CA TRP A 57 0.37 -3.48 13.79
C TRP A 57 1.28 -4.18 12.77
N ILE A 58 0.82 -4.36 11.52
CA ILE A 58 1.62 -4.99 10.46
C ILE A 58 2.97 -4.28 10.27
N VAL A 59 2.96 -2.94 10.23
CA VAL A 59 4.18 -2.13 10.07
C VAL A 59 5.14 -2.32 11.25
N VAL A 60 4.63 -2.32 12.48
CA VAL A 60 5.44 -2.58 13.68
C VAL A 60 6.04 -3.99 13.63
N GLY A 61 5.25 -4.99 13.24
CA GLY A 61 5.68 -6.38 13.05
C GLY A 61 6.86 -6.51 12.08
N HIS A 62 6.72 -5.97 10.87
CA HIS A 62 7.80 -6.00 9.88
C HIS A 62 9.04 -5.23 10.32
N THR A 63 8.88 -4.05 10.93
CA THR A 63 10.02 -3.26 11.41
C THR A 63 10.81 -4.03 12.46
N TYR A 64 10.11 -4.64 13.42
CA TYR A 64 10.74 -5.46 14.45
C TYR A 64 11.42 -6.70 13.86
N PHE A 65 10.74 -7.41 12.95
CA PHE A 65 11.30 -8.59 12.27
C PHE A 65 12.58 -8.24 11.51
N SER A 66 12.57 -7.15 10.73
CA SER A 66 13.75 -6.69 10.01
C SER A 66 14.90 -6.33 10.97
N LEU A 67 14.63 -5.62 12.07
CA LEU A 67 15.65 -5.27 13.05
C LEU A 67 16.29 -6.52 13.68
N VAL A 68 15.49 -7.50 14.11
CA VAL A 68 16.01 -8.76 14.67
C VAL A 68 16.81 -9.53 13.63
N TYR A 69 16.33 -9.60 12.39
CA TYR A 69 17.03 -10.27 11.30
C TYR A 69 18.41 -9.65 11.03
N PHE A 70 18.50 -8.32 10.96
CA PHE A 70 19.78 -7.64 10.74
C PHE A 70 20.72 -7.68 11.96
N TYR A 71 20.16 -7.67 13.18
CA TYR A 71 20.95 -7.72 14.41
C TYR A 71 21.51 -9.12 14.69
N SER A 72 20.72 -10.17 14.46
CA SER A 72 21.14 -11.57 14.68
C SER A 72 22.34 -11.97 13.81
N ILE A 73 22.48 -11.36 12.63
CA ILE A 73 23.63 -11.57 11.73
C ILE A 73 24.91 -10.93 12.25
N ASN A 74 24.82 -9.86 13.06
CA ASN A 74 25.97 -9.12 13.58
C ASN A 74 26.31 -9.47 15.04
N SER A 75 25.36 -9.94 15.85
CA SER A 75 25.63 -10.44 17.20
C SER A 75 24.62 -11.51 17.61
N PHE A 76 25.11 -12.71 17.93
CA PHE A 76 24.28 -13.86 18.33
C PHE A 76 23.74 -13.73 19.79
N GLN A 77 24.38 -12.87 20.60
CA GLN A 77 24.19 -12.84 22.05
C GLN A 77 22.94 -12.07 22.50
N GLY A 78 22.50 -11.05 21.75
CA GLY A 78 21.39 -10.16 22.18
C GLY A 78 19.98 -10.69 21.89
N THR A 79 19.85 -11.79 21.16
CA THR A 79 18.54 -12.30 20.70
C THR A 79 17.73 -12.98 21.80
N TYR A 80 18.39 -13.55 22.82
CA TYR A 80 17.74 -14.38 23.84
C TYR A 80 16.98 -13.57 24.91
N ASP A 81 17.46 -12.39 25.27
CA ASP A 81 16.83 -11.57 26.32
C ASP A 81 15.57 -10.86 25.84
N VAL A 82 15.47 -10.57 24.54
CA VAL A 82 14.31 -9.87 23.97
C VAL A 82 13.10 -10.81 23.90
N ILE A 83 13.29 -12.09 23.54
CA ILE A 83 12.22 -13.09 23.30
C ILE A 83 11.30 -13.32 24.52
N GLN A 84 11.70 -12.91 25.74
CA GLN A 84 10.94 -13.12 26.98
C GLN A 84 9.69 -12.24 27.12
N TYR A 85 9.49 -11.21 26.28
CA TYR A 85 8.34 -10.32 26.41
C TYR A 85 7.11 -10.79 25.61
N ARG A 86 5.99 -11.06 26.29
CA ARG A 86 4.68 -11.40 25.71
C ARG A 86 4.15 -10.42 24.65
N ILE A 87 4.60 -9.17 24.69
CA ILE A 87 4.24 -8.14 23.69
C ILE A 87 4.88 -8.47 22.33
N LEU A 88 6.01 -9.17 22.33
CA LEU A 88 6.70 -9.57 21.11
C LEU A 88 6.01 -10.75 20.43
N ASP A 89 5.38 -11.65 21.18
CA ASP A 89 4.53 -12.69 20.59
C ASP A 89 3.39 -12.07 19.78
N LEU A 90 2.80 -10.98 20.29
CA LEU A 90 1.77 -10.21 19.58
C LEU A 90 2.34 -9.57 18.31
N ILE A 91 3.54 -9.01 18.38
CA ILE A 91 4.20 -8.39 17.23
C ILE A 91 4.61 -9.43 16.17
N GLN A 92 5.11 -10.59 16.59
CA GLN A 92 5.45 -11.72 15.71
C GLN A 92 4.21 -12.34 15.05
N SER A 93 3.07 -12.27 15.73
CA SER A 93 1.75 -12.67 15.22
C SER A 93 1.16 -11.71 14.16
N MET A 94 1.99 -10.84 13.56
CA MET A 94 1.60 -9.86 12.53
C MET A 94 0.90 -10.46 11.30
N HIS A 95 1.14 -11.74 10.98
CA HIS A 95 0.41 -12.45 9.91
C HIS A 95 -1.12 -12.42 10.12
N PHE A 96 -1.60 -12.59 11.35
CA PHE A 96 -3.04 -12.50 11.66
C PHE A 96 -3.60 -11.09 11.42
N GLY A 97 -2.76 -10.06 11.49
CA GLY A 97 -3.10 -8.70 11.08
C GLY A 97 -3.42 -8.63 9.59
N VAL A 98 -2.61 -9.26 8.74
CA VAL A 98 -2.84 -9.29 7.29
C VAL A 98 -4.18 -9.95 6.96
N ASP A 99 -4.48 -11.08 7.60
CA ASP A 99 -5.74 -11.80 7.44
C ASP A 99 -6.94 -10.97 7.90
N SER A 100 -6.82 -10.30 9.04
CA SER A 100 -7.86 -9.42 9.58
C SER A 100 -8.16 -8.26 8.62
N PHE A 101 -7.11 -7.64 8.08
CA PHE A 101 -7.27 -6.55 7.12
C PHE A 101 -7.98 -7.02 5.86
N PHE A 102 -7.58 -8.16 5.28
CA PHE A 102 -8.21 -8.69 4.08
C PHE A 102 -9.66 -9.10 4.34
N THR A 103 -9.94 -9.71 5.49
CA THR A 103 -11.30 -10.14 5.88
C THR A 103 -12.24 -8.96 6.00
N ILE A 104 -11.85 -7.91 6.74
CA ILE A 104 -12.65 -6.69 6.91
C ILE A 104 -12.82 -5.96 5.58
N SER A 105 -11.77 -5.92 4.75
CA SER A 105 -11.82 -5.32 3.42
C SER A 105 -12.79 -6.04 2.49
N GLY A 106 -12.74 -7.38 2.49
CA GLY A 106 -13.62 -8.23 1.72
C GLY A 106 -15.07 -8.10 2.18
N PHE A 107 -15.31 -8.12 3.50
CA PHE A 107 -16.63 -7.91 4.07
C PHE A 107 -17.26 -6.60 3.63
N LEU A 108 -16.51 -5.48 3.70
CA LEU A 108 -17.02 -4.17 3.28
C LEU A 108 -17.37 -4.14 1.80
N VAL A 109 -16.51 -4.69 0.93
CA VAL A 109 -16.77 -4.75 -0.51
C VAL A 109 -18.02 -5.58 -0.80
N SER A 110 -18.15 -6.75 -0.18
CA SER A 110 -19.32 -7.62 -0.34
C SER A 110 -20.61 -6.93 0.14
N TYR A 111 -20.58 -6.31 1.32
CA TYR A 111 -21.72 -5.57 1.86
C TYR A 111 -22.17 -4.43 0.93
N LEU A 112 -21.23 -3.60 0.46
CA LEU A 112 -21.53 -2.49 -0.46
C LEU A 112 -22.05 -3.00 -1.80
N THR A 113 -21.52 -4.12 -2.29
CA THR A 113 -21.95 -4.72 -3.55
C THR A 113 -23.37 -5.27 -3.44
N ILE A 114 -23.68 -6.00 -2.36
CA ILE A 114 -25.03 -6.52 -2.10
C ILE A 114 -26.03 -5.38 -2.00
N ARG A 115 -25.70 -4.33 -1.22
CA ARG A 115 -26.55 -3.15 -1.10
C ARG A 115 -26.80 -2.48 -2.45
N HIS A 116 -25.76 -2.32 -3.27
CA HIS A 116 -25.89 -1.74 -4.61
C HIS A 116 -26.78 -2.58 -5.52
N VAL A 117 -26.66 -3.92 -5.46
CA VAL A 117 -27.48 -4.85 -6.23
C VAL A 117 -28.95 -4.78 -5.79
N ILE A 118 -29.23 -4.68 -4.49
CA ILE A 118 -30.59 -4.52 -3.97
C ILE A 118 -31.23 -3.21 -4.44
N GLU A 119 -30.47 -2.09 -4.39
CA GLU A 119 -30.99 -0.76 -4.75
C GLU A 119 -31.12 -0.53 -6.26
N LYS A 120 -30.19 -1.05 -7.08
CA LYS A 120 -30.06 -0.70 -8.51
C LYS A 120 -30.10 -1.89 -9.48
N GLY A 121 -30.27 -3.11 -8.96
CA GLY A 121 -30.23 -4.35 -9.73
C GLY A 121 -28.82 -4.84 -10.05
N TRP A 122 -28.72 -6.03 -10.66
CA TRP A 122 -27.45 -6.67 -10.98
C TRP A 122 -26.79 -6.03 -12.21
N LYS A 123 -25.97 -4.99 -11.99
CA LYS A 123 -25.16 -4.33 -13.04
C LYS A 123 -23.66 -4.29 -12.68
N PHE A 124 -23.12 -5.38 -12.12
CA PHE A 124 -21.73 -5.42 -11.70
C PHE A 124 -20.80 -5.98 -12.78
N ASN A 125 -19.90 -5.16 -13.31
CA ASN A 125 -18.90 -5.60 -14.27
C ASN A 125 -17.64 -6.10 -13.55
N TRP A 126 -17.56 -7.41 -13.33
CA TRP A 126 -16.45 -8.06 -12.62
C TRP A 126 -15.10 -7.72 -13.26
N ARG A 127 -15.00 -7.72 -14.60
CA ARG A 127 -13.76 -7.39 -15.32
C ARG A 127 -13.25 -6.01 -14.97
N HIS A 128 -14.13 -5.00 -15.01
CA HIS A 128 -13.78 -3.64 -14.65
C HIS A 128 -13.30 -3.52 -13.20
N PHE A 129 -13.97 -4.21 -12.27
CA PHE A 129 -13.58 -4.20 -10.85
C PHE A 129 -12.16 -4.76 -10.62
N PHE A 130 -11.83 -5.92 -11.20
CA PHE A 130 -10.48 -6.51 -11.04
C PHE A 130 -9.41 -5.71 -11.76
N LEU A 131 -9.70 -5.20 -12.96
CA LEU A 131 -8.75 -4.37 -13.70
C LEU A 131 -8.45 -3.06 -12.96
N HIS A 132 -9.48 -2.39 -12.43
CA HIS A 132 -9.29 -1.18 -11.63
C HIS A 132 -8.51 -1.47 -10.34
N ARG A 133 -8.78 -2.61 -9.68
CA ARG A 133 -8.03 -3.04 -8.50
C ARG A 133 -6.57 -3.28 -8.83
N TYR A 134 -6.28 -4.03 -9.89
CA TYR A 134 -4.91 -4.30 -10.33
C TYR A 134 -4.18 -3.00 -10.67
N TRP A 135 -4.77 -2.16 -11.52
CA TRP A 135 -4.17 -0.88 -11.94
C TRP A 135 -3.88 0.06 -10.78
N ARG A 136 -4.70 0.04 -9.72
CA ARG A 136 -4.46 0.84 -8.52
C ARG A 136 -3.31 0.30 -7.65
N LEU A 137 -3.12 -1.02 -7.59
CA LEU A 137 -2.12 -1.68 -6.74
C LEU A 137 -0.73 -1.74 -7.39
N THR A 138 -0.66 -1.98 -8.70
CA THR A 138 0.58 -2.12 -9.47
C THR A 138 1.56 -0.95 -9.33
N PRO A 139 1.17 0.33 -9.45
CA PRO A 139 2.14 1.44 -9.39
C PRO A 139 2.82 1.54 -8.03
N THR A 140 2.05 1.37 -6.94
CA THR A 140 2.61 1.37 -5.58
C THR A 140 3.56 0.20 -5.38
N PHE A 141 3.17 -1.00 -5.82
CA PHE A 141 4.01 -2.18 -5.75
C PHE A 141 5.32 -1.99 -6.54
N LEU A 142 5.24 -1.46 -7.76
CA LEU A 142 6.41 -1.26 -8.61
C LEU A 142 7.38 -0.23 -8.02
N VAL A 143 6.87 0.88 -7.47
CA VAL A 143 7.70 1.86 -6.76
C VAL A 143 8.38 1.22 -5.55
N ALA A 144 7.64 0.49 -4.72
CA ALA A 144 8.22 -0.20 -3.57
C ALA A 144 9.27 -1.23 -3.99
N PHE A 145 9.00 -2.02 -5.03
CA PHE A 145 9.93 -3.01 -5.56
C PHE A 145 11.22 -2.37 -6.07
N VAL A 146 11.14 -1.29 -6.84
CA VAL A 146 12.31 -0.55 -7.35
C VAL A 146 13.08 0.09 -6.20
N LEU A 147 12.40 0.69 -5.22
CA LEU A 147 13.05 1.30 -4.07
C LEU A 147 13.72 0.27 -3.19
N VAL A 148 13.14 -0.91 -2.97
CA VAL A 148 13.76 -1.94 -2.13
C VAL A 148 14.86 -2.64 -2.93
N GLN A 149 14.53 -3.31 -4.03
CA GLN A 149 15.50 -4.15 -4.75
C GLN A 149 16.52 -3.36 -5.57
N GLY A 150 16.11 -2.20 -6.12
CA GLY A 150 16.98 -1.34 -6.91
C GLY A 150 17.92 -0.53 -6.03
N LEU A 151 17.39 0.14 -4.99
CA LEU A 151 18.20 0.99 -4.12
C LEU A 151 19.10 0.19 -3.17
N GLN A 152 18.67 -0.98 -2.70
CA GLN A 152 19.46 -1.81 -1.78
C GLN A 152 20.84 -2.18 -2.36
N ARG A 153 20.96 -2.30 -3.69
CA ARG A 153 22.25 -2.54 -4.35
C ARG A 153 23.25 -1.40 -4.17
N PHE A 154 22.77 -0.17 -4.05
CA PHE A 154 23.59 1.04 -3.95
C PHE A 154 23.68 1.57 -2.52
N ALA A 155 22.65 1.38 -1.71
CA ALA A 155 22.55 1.92 -0.36
C ALA A 155 23.18 1.02 0.72
N VAL A 156 23.31 -0.29 0.47
CA VAL A 156 23.90 -1.23 1.44
C VAL A 156 25.39 -1.43 1.13
N SER A 157 26.23 -1.20 2.13
CA SER A 157 27.70 -1.37 2.07
C SER A 157 28.21 -2.10 3.33
N GLY A 158 29.41 -2.66 3.29
CA GLY A 158 30.02 -3.37 4.42
C GLY A 158 29.65 -4.85 4.51
N THR A 159 29.80 -5.46 5.69
CA THR A 159 29.57 -6.90 5.94
C THR A 159 28.14 -7.35 5.63
N LEU A 160 27.16 -6.44 5.74
CA LEU A 160 25.78 -6.73 5.38
C LEU A 160 25.61 -6.93 3.87
N ALA A 161 26.34 -6.16 3.04
CA ALA A 161 26.29 -6.29 1.59
C ALA A 161 26.84 -7.65 1.12
N THR A 162 27.96 -8.09 1.72
CA THR A 162 28.61 -9.36 1.37
C THR A 162 27.77 -10.59 1.72
N THR A 163 26.88 -10.48 2.71
CA THR A 163 26.04 -11.60 3.15
C THR A 163 24.65 -11.58 2.51
N MET A 164 24.02 -10.40 2.37
CA MET A 164 22.65 -10.30 1.87
C MET A 164 22.53 -10.30 0.35
N GLN A 165 23.36 -9.53 -0.35
CA GLN A 165 23.27 -9.40 -1.81
C GLN A 165 23.37 -10.73 -2.57
N PRO A 166 24.25 -11.69 -2.19
CA PRO A 166 24.27 -12.99 -2.88
C PRO A 166 23.04 -13.84 -2.59
N VAL A 167 22.49 -13.79 -1.36
CA VAL A 167 21.26 -14.50 -0.99
C VAL A 167 20.07 -13.94 -1.75
N ASP A 168 19.94 -12.62 -1.80
CA ASP A 168 18.87 -11.94 -2.53
C ASP A 168 18.97 -12.17 -4.04
N LYS A 169 20.19 -12.20 -4.59
CA LYS A 169 20.44 -12.52 -6.00
C LYS A 169 20.00 -13.96 -6.31
N LEU A 170 20.41 -14.93 -5.48
CA LEU A 170 20.04 -16.33 -5.64
C LEU A 170 18.52 -16.53 -5.51
N ALA A 171 17.88 -15.81 -4.59
CA ALA A 171 16.43 -15.82 -4.44
C ALA A 171 15.74 -15.24 -5.68
N CYS A 172 16.20 -14.10 -6.21
CA CYS A 172 15.64 -13.48 -7.43
C CYS A 172 15.84 -14.34 -8.69
N GLU A 173 16.93 -15.11 -8.79
CA GLU A 173 17.18 -15.99 -9.94
C GLU A 173 16.30 -17.24 -9.90
N ASN A 174 16.07 -17.79 -8.70
CA ASN A 174 15.28 -19.02 -8.53
C ASN A 174 13.79 -18.76 -8.28
N LYS A 175 13.44 -17.55 -7.82
CA LYS A 175 12.09 -17.15 -7.46
C LYS A 175 11.82 -15.73 -7.91
N TRP A 176 10.58 -15.54 -8.36
CA TRP A 176 10.09 -14.24 -8.81
C TRP A 176 9.52 -13.39 -7.67
N TRP A 177 9.46 -13.94 -6.46
CA TRP A 177 9.10 -13.29 -5.19
C TRP A 177 10.04 -13.78 -4.08
#